data_AF-A0A4U5NHJ2-F1
#
_entry.id   AF-A0A4U5NHJ2-F1
#
_cell.length_a   1.000
_cell.length_b   1.000
_cell.length_c   1.000
_cell.angle_alpha   90.00
_cell.angle_beta   90.00
_cell.angle_gamma   90.00
#
_symmetry.space_group_name_H-M   'P 1'
#
loop_
_entity.id
_entity.type
_entity.pdbx_description
1 polymer ?
#
loop_
_entity_poly.entity_id
_entity_poly.type
_entity_poly.pdbx_seq_one_letter_code
_entity_poly.pdbx_strand_id
1 'polypeptide(L)'
;MRNLLRTPFLIAKRSKSFITTPIFYANGDPHIGHLYTTVLADAGHRWNLLKCGNLNPKKAHHGYMFTTGTDEHGIKIQNAAAKAGQSPNQFCDRVSNRFYQLFQRFNVAHTDFVRTSEDRHRVAVEAMWKSLNDQGLIYKDTYSGWYSITDECFYSETDIETVNVDGKDVKVAKATKNEVELIGETNYMFRLSHFSEDIRKWLISGNVIRPKEYLPQVLQCIRKDEDLSVSRDVKRLQWGITVPNDPEQKIYVWIDALVNYLTVAGYPDMHKVNGMWPPRATL
;
A
#
# COMPACT_ATOMS: atom_id res chain seq x y z
N MET A 1 29.47 -1.44 -52.20
CA MET A 1 29.87 -2.10 -50.95
C MET A 1 29.30 -1.30 -49.78
N ARG A 2 28.57 -1.98 -48.90
CA ARG A 2 27.85 -1.41 -47.74
C ARG A 2 28.85 -1.00 -46.66
N ASN A 3 28.93 0.29 -46.32
CA ASN A 3 29.51 0.72 -45.05
C ASN A 3 28.37 1.05 -44.07
N LEU A 4 28.01 0.03 -43.29
CA LEU A 4 27.19 0.12 -42.08
C LEU A 4 28.00 0.82 -40.99
N LEU A 5 28.03 2.15 -40.98
CA LEU A 5 28.41 2.90 -39.78
C LEU A 5 27.19 2.95 -38.87
N ARG A 6 27.24 2.10 -37.84
CA ARG A 6 26.28 2.05 -36.73
C ARG A 6 26.13 3.46 -36.14
N THR A 7 24.95 4.03 -36.30
CA THR A 7 24.51 5.20 -35.54
C THR A 7 24.67 4.88 -34.05
N PRO A 8 25.42 5.67 -33.27
CA PRO A 8 25.48 5.44 -31.83
C PRO A 8 24.07 5.64 -31.29
N PHE A 9 23.62 4.68 -30.49
CA PHE A 9 22.43 4.80 -29.66
C PHE A 9 22.60 6.07 -28.80
N LEU A 10 22.05 7.19 -29.26
CA LEU A 10 21.71 8.33 -28.43
C LEU A 10 20.53 7.88 -27.56
N ILE A 11 20.83 7.09 -26.53
CA ILE A 11 19.93 6.90 -25.39
C ILE A 11 19.82 8.28 -24.77
N ALA A 12 18.70 8.96 -25.03
CA ALA A 12 18.38 10.23 -24.41
C ALA A 12 18.59 10.13 -22.89
N LYS A 13 19.42 11.05 -22.37
CA LYS A 13 19.84 11.17 -20.98
C LYS A 13 18.62 11.39 -20.07
N ARG A 14 18.06 10.32 -19.51
CA ARG A 14 17.37 10.39 -18.21
C ARG A 14 18.39 9.98 -17.14
N SER A 15 19.19 10.96 -16.70
CA SER A 15 20.28 10.79 -15.72
C SER A 15 19.81 10.61 -14.28
N LYS A 16 18.59 10.11 -14.07
CA LYS A 16 17.97 9.94 -12.76
C LYS A 16 17.31 8.57 -12.64
N SER A 17 17.39 7.96 -11.47
CA SER A 17 16.84 6.63 -11.17
C SER A 17 16.26 6.60 -9.76
N PHE A 18 14.97 6.35 -9.66
CA PHE A 18 14.30 6.02 -8.40
C PHE A 18 13.86 4.55 -8.45
N ILE A 19 14.41 3.71 -7.58
CA ILE A 19 14.07 2.30 -7.44
C ILE A 19 13.39 2.08 -6.10
N THR A 20 12.35 1.26 -6.06
CA THR A 20 11.64 0.93 -4.83
C THR A 20 11.51 -0.58 -4.68
N THR A 21 11.55 -1.07 -3.44
CA THR A 21 10.95 -2.36 -3.08
C THR A 21 9.52 -2.11 -2.58
N PRO A 22 8.71 -3.14 -2.31
CA PRO A 22 7.59 -3.00 -1.41
C PRO A 22 8.13 -2.59 -0.03
N ILE A 23 7.29 -1.97 0.76
CA ILE A 23 7.50 -1.91 2.21
C ILE A 23 6.93 -3.20 2.82
N PHE A 24 7.64 -3.78 3.77
CA PHE A 24 7.33 -5.11 4.28
C PHE A 24 6.47 -5.03 5.54
N TYR A 25 5.41 -5.86 5.62
CA TYR A 25 4.54 -5.91 6.79
C TYR A 25 5.35 -6.21 8.06
N ALA A 26 5.30 -5.31 9.04
CA ALA A 26 6.03 -5.43 10.29
C ALA A 26 5.29 -6.30 11.32
N ASN A 27 4.60 -7.36 10.88
CA ASN A 27 3.86 -8.28 11.76
C ASN A 27 4.69 -9.51 12.21
N GLY A 28 5.92 -9.67 11.69
CA GLY A 28 6.78 -10.81 11.97
C GLY A 28 8.21 -10.60 11.49
N ASP A 29 9.05 -11.63 11.66
CA ASP A 29 10.47 -11.55 11.34
C ASP A 29 10.76 -11.58 9.83
N PRO A 30 11.83 -10.91 9.38
CA PRO A 30 12.17 -10.90 7.98
C PRO A 30 12.67 -12.28 7.51
N HIS A 31 12.26 -12.70 6.32
CA HIS A 31 12.64 -13.97 5.71
C HIS A 31 13.23 -13.79 4.30
N ILE A 32 13.58 -14.89 3.64
CA ILE A 32 14.25 -14.89 2.33
C ILE A 32 13.52 -14.10 1.25
N GLY A 33 12.19 -14.13 1.22
CA GLY A 33 11.40 -13.33 0.28
C GLY A 33 11.68 -11.83 0.35
N HIS A 34 11.74 -11.24 1.55
CA HIS A 34 12.05 -9.81 1.72
C HIS A 34 13.47 -9.49 1.25
N LEU A 35 14.43 -10.35 1.60
CA LEU A 35 15.81 -10.18 1.18
C LEU A 35 15.96 -10.28 -0.33
N TYR A 36 15.31 -11.26 -0.97
CA TYR A 36 15.36 -11.49 -2.41
C TYR A 36 14.95 -10.23 -3.18
N THR A 37 13.77 -9.68 -2.89
CA THR A 37 13.28 -8.46 -3.55
C THR A 37 14.23 -7.28 -3.31
N THR A 38 14.73 -7.14 -2.08
CA THR A 38 15.62 -6.04 -1.71
C THR A 38 16.98 -6.13 -2.40
N VAL A 39 17.54 -7.34 -2.56
CA VAL A 39 18.80 -7.57 -3.29
C VAL A 39 18.64 -7.30 -4.78
N LEU A 40 17.50 -7.64 -5.39
CA LEU A 40 17.23 -7.29 -6.79
C LEU A 40 17.18 -5.77 -6.99
N ALA A 41 16.54 -5.05 -6.07
CA ALA A 41 16.48 -3.60 -6.10
C ALA A 41 17.86 -2.95 -5.91
N ASP A 42 18.65 -3.47 -4.96
CA ASP A 42 20.02 -3.05 -4.72
C ASP A 42 20.91 -3.27 -5.96
N ALA A 43 20.81 -4.43 -6.61
CA ALA A 43 21.55 -4.73 -7.83
C ALA A 43 21.19 -3.74 -8.96
N GLY A 44 19.90 -3.44 -9.14
CA GLY A 44 19.43 -2.43 -10.09
C GLY A 44 19.95 -1.02 -9.77
N HIS A 45 19.96 -0.64 -8.50
CA HIS A 45 20.47 0.65 -8.04
C HIS A 45 21.97 0.80 -8.30
N ARG A 46 22.75 -0.19 -7.86
CA ARG A 46 24.21 -0.24 -8.09
C ARG A 46 24.57 -0.21 -9.57
N TRP A 47 23.81 -0.91 -10.41
CA TRP A 47 24.02 -0.88 -11.85
C TRP A 47 23.84 0.52 -12.44
N ASN A 48 22.81 1.26 -12.00
CA ASN A 48 22.58 2.64 -12.44
C ASN A 48 23.68 3.58 -11.95
N LEU A 49 24.19 3.40 -10.73
CA LEU A 49 25.33 4.16 -10.21
C LEU A 49 26.65 3.84 -10.95
N LEU A 50 26.88 2.57 -11.28
CA LEU A 50 28.05 2.14 -12.05
C LEU A 50 28.08 2.80 -13.43
N LYS A 51 26.95 2.78 -14.14
CA LYS A 51 26.78 3.43 -15.45
C LYS A 51 27.00 4.93 -15.45
N CYS A 52 26.92 5.57 -14.29
CA CYS A 52 26.93 7.03 -14.16
C CYS A 52 28.17 7.56 -13.43
N GLY A 53 29.28 6.79 -13.47
CA GLY A 53 30.58 7.24 -12.96
C GLY A 53 31.06 6.50 -11.72
N ASN A 54 30.58 5.26 -11.49
CA ASN A 54 31.00 4.42 -10.37
C ASN A 54 30.79 5.09 -9.00
N LEU A 55 29.60 5.64 -8.80
CA LEU A 55 29.23 6.34 -7.58
C LEU A 55 29.08 5.37 -6.40
N ASN A 56 29.46 5.82 -5.19
CA ASN A 56 29.37 5.00 -3.99
C ASN A 56 27.89 4.72 -3.63
N PRO A 57 27.44 3.45 -3.64
CA PRO A 57 26.03 3.13 -3.43
C PRO A 57 25.51 3.43 -2.02
N LYS A 58 26.39 3.57 -1.03
CA LYS A 58 26.01 3.92 0.35
C LYS A 58 25.89 5.42 0.60
N LYS A 59 26.02 6.26 -0.44
CA LYS A 59 25.86 7.72 -0.33
C LYS A 59 24.65 8.16 -1.15
N ALA A 60 23.93 9.14 -0.64
CA ALA A 60 22.90 9.81 -1.42
C ALA A 60 23.56 10.55 -2.60
N HIS A 61 23.07 10.31 -3.81
CA HIS A 61 23.52 11.02 -5.01
C HIS A 61 22.34 11.75 -5.61
N HIS A 62 22.58 13.00 -6.03
CA HIS A 62 21.54 13.78 -6.67
C HIS A 62 21.01 13.04 -7.91
N GLY A 63 19.72 12.73 -7.91
CA GLY A 63 19.10 11.99 -9.00
C GLY A 63 19.12 10.47 -8.88
N TYR A 64 19.67 9.88 -7.82
CA TYR A 64 19.64 8.42 -7.61
C TYR A 64 19.09 8.11 -6.23
N MET A 65 17.98 7.38 -6.22
CA MET A 65 17.30 6.96 -5.00
C MET A 65 16.98 5.48 -5.08
N PHE A 66 17.13 4.82 -3.94
CA PHE A 66 16.66 3.47 -3.72
C PHE A 66 16.03 3.41 -2.34
N THR A 67 14.73 3.10 -2.29
CA THR A 67 14.00 2.98 -1.04
C THR A 67 13.52 1.56 -0.77
N THR A 68 13.55 1.22 0.51
CA THR A 68 12.88 0.05 1.09
C THR A 68 12.22 0.50 2.39
N GLY A 69 11.60 -0.40 3.15
CA GLY A 69 10.96 0.00 4.40
C GLY A 69 10.00 -1.02 4.99
N THR A 70 9.23 -0.56 5.97
CA THR A 70 8.23 -1.36 6.70
C THR A 70 6.86 -0.72 6.69
N ASP A 71 5.85 -1.57 6.42
CA ASP A 71 4.43 -1.27 6.58
C ASP A 71 4.04 -1.63 8.02
N GLU A 72 3.72 -0.61 8.80
CA GLU A 72 3.60 -0.69 10.25
C GLU A 72 2.17 -0.51 10.74
N HIS A 73 1.17 -0.26 9.91
CA HIS A 73 -0.21 -0.07 10.36
C HIS A 73 -1.13 -1.24 10.00
N GLY A 74 -2.30 -1.30 10.65
CA GLY A 74 -3.32 -2.29 10.33
C GLY A 74 -3.55 -3.35 11.42
N ILE A 75 -4.65 -4.07 11.26
CA ILE A 75 -5.15 -5.03 12.26
C ILE A 75 -4.19 -6.20 12.52
N LYS A 76 -3.43 -6.61 11.49
CA LYS A 76 -2.44 -7.67 11.61
C LYS A 76 -1.30 -7.29 12.57
N ILE A 77 -0.85 -6.04 12.50
CA ILE A 77 0.20 -5.52 13.39
C ILE A 77 -0.35 -5.35 14.80
N GLN A 78 -1.54 -4.76 14.93
CA GLN A 78 -2.23 -4.62 16.22
C GLN A 78 -2.36 -5.96 16.95
N ASN A 79 -2.81 -7.00 16.24
CA ASN A 79 -2.96 -8.34 16.81
C ASN A 79 -1.60 -8.99 17.15
N ALA A 80 -0.58 -8.79 16.31
CA ALA A 80 0.76 -9.33 16.58
C ALA A 80 1.41 -8.67 17.81
N ALA A 81 1.25 -7.35 17.96
CA ALA A 81 1.71 -6.60 19.12
C ALA A 81 1.00 -7.03 20.40
N ALA A 82 -0.33 -7.18 20.36
CA ALA A 82 -1.12 -7.67 21.49
C ALA A 82 -0.69 -9.08 21.93
N LYS A 83 -0.49 -10.01 20.98
CA LYS A 83 0.04 -11.35 21.26
C LYS A 83 1.44 -11.35 21.87
N ALA A 84 2.25 -10.34 21.54
CA ALA A 84 3.58 -10.15 22.11
C ALA A 84 3.57 -9.38 23.45
N GLY A 85 2.41 -8.92 23.93
CA GLY A 85 2.30 -8.09 25.14
C GLY A 85 2.98 -6.72 25.00
N GLN A 86 3.07 -6.19 23.79
CA GLN A 86 3.74 -4.92 23.47
C GLN A 86 2.74 -3.91 22.91
N SER A 87 3.02 -2.62 23.08
CA SER A 87 2.31 -1.61 22.29
C SER A 87 2.66 -1.77 20.80
N PRO A 88 1.75 -1.45 19.86
CA PRO A 88 2.04 -1.56 18.42
C PRO A 88 3.31 -0.82 17.98
N ASN A 89 3.53 0.39 18.50
CA ASN A 89 4.73 1.18 18.18
C ASN A 89 6.02 0.46 18.61
N GLN A 90 6.10 -0.03 19.85
CA GLN A 90 7.26 -0.80 20.34
C GLN A 90 7.49 -2.09 19.54
N PHE A 91 6.40 -2.77 19.17
CA PHE A 91 6.48 -3.98 18.35
C PHE A 91 7.06 -3.67 16.96
N CYS A 92 6.55 -2.62 16.32
CA CYS A 92 7.02 -2.13 15.02
C CYS A 92 8.48 -1.68 15.07
N ASP A 93 8.90 -0.91 16.08
CA ASP A 93 10.30 -0.49 16.27
C ASP A 93 11.24 -1.70 16.28
N ARG A 94 10.88 -2.73 17.05
CA ARG A 94 11.67 -3.96 17.18
C ARG A 94 11.75 -4.72 15.85
N VAL A 95 10.62 -4.91 15.17
CA VAL A 95 10.55 -5.66 13.90
C VAL A 95 11.26 -4.89 12.78
N SER A 96 10.99 -3.60 12.65
CA SER A 96 11.63 -2.72 11.66
C SER A 96 13.15 -2.70 11.80
N ASN A 97 13.66 -2.63 13.04
CA ASN A 97 15.10 -2.75 13.29
C ASN A 97 15.67 -4.11 12.84
N ARG A 98 14.91 -5.22 12.93
CA ARG A 98 15.36 -6.53 12.39
C ARG A 98 15.48 -6.52 10.87
N PHE A 99 14.53 -5.89 10.15
CA PHE A 99 14.64 -5.68 8.70
C PHE A 99 15.87 -4.84 8.35
N TYR A 100 16.07 -3.73 9.05
CA TYR A 100 17.22 -2.85 8.86
C TYR A 100 18.55 -3.62 9.07
N GLN A 101 18.67 -4.37 10.18
CA GLN A 101 19.84 -5.19 10.48
C GLN A 101 20.10 -6.28 9.43
N LEU A 102 19.04 -6.95 8.94
CA LEU A 102 19.17 -7.93 7.86
C LEU A 102 19.77 -7.27 6.62
N PHE A 103 19.24 -6.13 6.20
CA PHE A 103 19.72 -5.43 5.00
C PHE A 103 21.17 -4.92 5.16
N GLN A 104 21.54 -4.44 6.36
CA GLN A 104 22.93 -4.10 6.67
C GLN A 104 23.86 -5.32 6.58
N ARG A 105 23.44 -6.47 7.14
CA ARG A 105 24.23 -7.72 7.10
C ARG A 105 24.49 -8.20 5.68
N PHE A 106 23.53 -8.02 4.78
CA PHE A 106 23.66 -8.37 3.36
C PHE A 106 24.19 -7.21 2.49
N ASN A 107 24.67 -6.13 3.11
CA ASN A 107 25.28 -4.98 2.45
C ASN A 107 24.36 -4.31 1.40
N VAL A 108 23.04 -4.32 1.63
CA VAL A 108 22.07 -3.59 0.81
C VAL A 108 22.31 -2.09 1.01
N ALA A 109 22.37 -1.34 -0.09
CA ALA A 109 22.66 0.08 -0.10
C ALA A 109 21.45 0.91 -0.50
N HIS A 110 20.39 0.85 0.32
CA HIS A 110 19.24 1.74 0.19
C HIS A 110 19.63 3.17 0.63
N THR A 111 19.06 4.16 -0.04
CA THR A 111 19.23 5.59 0.28
C THR A 111 18.18 6.09 1.27
N ASP A 112 17.05 5.39 1.39
CA ASP A 112 15.99 5.68 2.35
C ASP A 112 15.41 4.34 2.87
N PHE A 113 15.07 4.31 4.15
CA PHE A 113 14.33 3.24 4.80
C PHE A 113 13.09 3.87 5.43
N VAL A 114 11.95 3.74 4.76
CA VAL A 114 10.71 4.39 5.21
C VAL A 114 9.94 3.50 6.16
N ARG A 115 9.41 4.09 7.23
CA ARG A 115 8.48 3.43 8.15
C ARG A 115 7.16 4.18 8.11
N THR A 116 6.04 3.49 7.91
CA THR A 116 4.74 4.19 7.81
C THR A 116 4.30 4.83 9.13
N SER A 117 4.91 4.47 10.26
CA SER A 117 4.71 5.12 11.55
C SER A 117 5.42 6.47 11.71
N GLU A 118 6.26 6.90 10.74
CA GLU A 118 6.98 8.17 10.81
C GLU A 118 6.06 9.37 10.54
N ASP A 119 6.30 10.48 11.26
CA ASP A 119 5.54 11.72 11.07
C ASP A 119 5.60 12.26 9.64
N ARG A 120 6.76 12.15 8.97
CA ARG A 120 6.90 12.59 7.56
C ARG A 120 5.94 11.83 6.64
N HIS A 121 5.68 10.56 6.93
CA HIS A 121 4.78 9.73 6.14
C HIS A 121 3.32 10.06 6.45
N ARG A 122 3.00 10.22 7.74
CA ARG A 122 1.67 10.68 8.18
C ARG A 122 1.27 11.99 7.49
N VAL A 123 2.17 12.98 7.44
CA VAL A 123 1.94 14.27 6.74
C VAL A 123 1.66 14.05 5.24
N ALA A 124 2.42 13.17 4.59
CA ALA A 124 2.21 12.83 3.18
C ALA A 124 0.84 12.17 2.94
N VAL A 125 0.44 11.22 3.80
CA VAL A 125 -0.86 10.53 3.71
C VAL A 125 -2.01 11.49 3.95
N GLU A 126 -1.94 12.34 4.98
CA GLU A 126 -2.95 13.36 5.28
C GLU A 126 -3.12 14.35 4.11
N ALA A 127 -2.01 14.78 3.50
CA ALA A 127 -2.05 15.65 2.33
C ALA A 127 -2.65 14.95 1.10
N MET A 128 -2.32 13.67 0.87
CA MET A 128 -2.87 12.88 -0.23
C MET A 128 -4.38 12.70 -0.04
N TRP A 129 -4.79 12.34 1.17
CA TRP A 129 -6.20 12.20 1.55
C TRP A 129 -6.97 13.49 1.28
N LYS A 130 -6.45 14.63 1.75
CA LYS A 130 -7.06 15.94 1.53
C LYS A 130 -7.23 16.23 0.03
N SER A 131 -6.18 15.98 -0.77
CA SER A 131 -6.23 16.20 -2.23
C SER A 131 -7.31 15.36 -2.92
N LEU A 132 -7.45 14.08 -2.55
CA LEU A 132 -8.48 13.20 -3.10
C LEU A 132 -9.88 13.63 -2.66
N ASN A 133 -10.03 14.04 -1.40
CA ASN A 133 -11.30 14.51 -0.86
C ASN A 133 -11.74 15.85 -1.49
N ASP A 134 -10.84 16.81 -1.64
CA ASP A 134 -11.12 18.11 -2.27
C ASP A 134 -11.56 17.96 -3.74
N GLN A 135 -11.10 16.90 -4.42
CA GLN A 135 -11.52 16.55 -5.78
C GLN A 135 -12.83 15.76 -5.86
N GLY A 136 -13.47 15.46 -4.72
CA GLY A 136 -14.70 14.66 -4.66
C GLY A 136 -14.51 13.18 -4.99
N LEU A 137 -13.26 12.68 -4.98
CA LEU A 137 -12.92 11.29 -5.27
C LEU A 137 -13.08 10.38 -4.05
N ILE A 138 -13.22 10.96 -2.86
CA ILE A 138 -13.55 10.25 -1.63
C ILE A 138 -14.98 10.62 -1.23
N TYR A 139 -15.79 9.61 -0.89
CA TYR A 139 -17.14 9.79 -0.36
C TYR A 139 -17.40 8.77 0.75
N LYS A 140 -18.37 9.02 1.62
CA LYS A 140 -18.73 8.09 2.71
C LYS A 140 -19.88 7.20 2.24
N ASP A 141 -19.77 5.90 2.47
CA ASP A 141 -20.78 4.90 2.11
C ASP A 141 -20.92 3.88 3.23
N THR A 142 -22.06 3.21 3.31
CA THR A 142 -22.31 2.17 4.32
C THR A 142 -22.54 0.84 3.65
N TYR A 143 -21.62 -0.11 3.89
CA TYR A 143 -21.85 -1.49 3.53
C TYR A 143 -22.48 -2.20 4.73
N SER A 144 -23.66 -2.81 4.53
CA SER A 144 -24.34 -3.58 5.57
C SER A 144 -24.59 -5.01 5.12
N GLY A 145 -24.36 -5.97 6.03
CA GLY A 145 -24.69 -7.37 5.84
C GLY A 145 -25.21 -7.99 7.13
N TRP A 146 -26.08 -8.98 7.01
CA TRP A 146 -26.59 -9.73 8.16
C TRP A 146 -25.51 -10.71 8.62
N TYR A 147 -25.13 -10.66 9.89
CA TYR A 147 -24.08 -11.49 10.46
C TYR A 147 -24.56 -12.16 11.73
N SER A 148 -24.37 -13.46 11.84
CA SER A 148 -24.58 -14.19 13.09
C SER A 148 -23.26 -14.25 13.84
N ILE A 149 -23.23 -13.70 15.05
CA ILE A 149 -22.06 -13.83 15.93
C ILE A 149 -21.86 -15.29 16.33
N THR A 150 -22.95 -16.04 16.55
CA THR A 150 -22.93 -17.44 16.96
C THR A 150 -22.42 -18.36 15.85
N ASP A 151 -22.81 -18.11 14.59
CA ASP A 151 -22.37 -18.91 13.44
C ASP A 151 -21.07 -18.37 12.81
N GLU A 152 -20.60 -17.20 13.28
CA GLU A 152 -19.47 -16.44 12.75
C GLU A 152 -19.52 -16.20 11.23
N CYS A 153 -20.71 -16.12 10.63
CA CYS A 153 -20.86 -15.99 9.18
C CYS A 153 -21.91 -14.97 8.74
N PHE A 154 -21.74 -14.49 7.50
CA PHE A 154 -22.69 -13.58 6.86
C PHE A 154 -23.80 -14.37 6.18
N TYR A 155 -25.03 -13.88 6.35
CA TYR A 155 -26.23 -14.37 5.70
C TYR A 155 -26.71 -13.36 4.66
N SER A 156 -27.20 -13.86 3.53
CA SER A 156 -27.92 -13.03 2.58
C SER A 156 -29.31 -12.69 3.13
N GLU A 157 -29.94 -11.62 2.63
CA GLU A 157 -31.33 -11.28 3.02
C GLU A 157 -32.32 -12.42 2.75
N THR A 158 -32.03 -13.30 1.79
CA THR A 158 -32.88 -14.45 1.49
C THR A 158 -32.71 -15.60 2.48
N ASP A 159 -31.61 -15.64 3.24
CA ASP A 159 -31.29 -16.70 4.19
C ASP A 159 -31.69 -16.37 5.63
N ILE A 160 -32.31 -15.20 5.84
CA ILE A 160 -32.78 -14.74 7.15
C ILE A 160 -34.31 -14.75 7.21
N GLU A 161 -34.87 -14.92 8.40
CA GLU A 161 -36.28 -14.77 8.67
C GLU A 161 -36.51 -13.99 9.96
N THR A 162 -37.75 -13.55 10.18
CA THR A 162 -38.13 -12.82 11.40
C THR A 162 -38.95 -13.74 12.27
N VAL A 163 -38.55 -13.90 13.53
CA VAL A 163 -39.26 -14.70 14.53
C VAL A 163 -39.66 -13.81 15.69
N ASN A 164 -40.82 -14.06 16.29
CA ASN A 164 -41.25 -13.33 17.47
C ASN A 164 -40.80 -14.09 18.72
N VAL A 165 -39.95 -13.47 19.54
CA VAL A 165 -39.47 -13.99 20.82
C VAL A 165 -39.91 -13.01 21.90
N ASP A 166 -40.76 -13.46 22.83
CA ASP A 166 -41.29 -12.66 23.95
C ASP A 166 -41.91 -11.31 23.53
N GLY A 167 -42.65 -11.30 22.42
CA GLY A 167 -43.31 -10.10 21.90
C GLY A 167 -42.39 -9.15 21.13
N LYS A 168 -41.12 -9.53 20.88
CA LYS A 168 -40.18 -8.78 20.05
C LYS A 168 -39.83 -9.55 18.79
N ASP A 169 -39.81 -8.85 17.67
CA ASP A 169 -39.37 -9.40 16.39
C ASP A 169 -37.84 -9.41 16.32
N VAL A 170 -37.26 -10.60 16.15
CA VAL A 170 -35.80 -10.83 16.06
C VAL A 170 -35.50 -11.44 14.68
N LYS A 171 -34.38 -11.04 14.07
CA LYS A 171 -33.91 -11.64 12.81
C LYS A 171 -33.03 -12.84 13.13
N VAL A 172 -33.32 -13.98 12.52
CA VAL A 172 -32.53 -15.21 12.68
C VAL A 172 -32.18 -15.81 11.33
N ALA A 173 -31.07 -16.53 11.26
CA ALA A 173 -30.72 -17.34 10.10
C ALA A 173 -31.71 -18.51 9.95
N LYS A 174 -32.27 -18.72 8.76
CA LYS A 174 -33.25 -19.79 8.49
C LYS A 174 -32.72 -21.17 8.81
N ALA A 175 -31.43 -21.40 8.54
CA ALA A 175 -30.77 -22.70 8.67
C ALA A 175 -30.44 -23.07 10.11
N THR A 176 -29.98 -22.11 10.91
CA THR A 176 -29.45 -22.35 12.27
C THR A 176 -30.38 -21.85 13.36
N LYS A 177 -31.33 -20.97 13.02
CA LYS A 177 -32.20 -20.22 13.94
C LYS A 177 -31.44 -19.32 14.92
N ASN A 178 -30.14 -19.12 14.69
CA ASN A 178 -29.33 -18.20 15.47
C ASN A 178 -29.62 -16.75 15.05
N GLU A 179 -29.55 -15.85 16.02
CA GLU A 179 -29.76 -14.42 15.81
C GLU A 179 -28.71 -13.85 14.84
N VAL A 180 -29.19 -13.02 13.91
CA VAL A 180 -28.36 -12.27 12.98
C VAL A 180 -28.57 -10.79 13.22
N GLU A 181 -27.47 -10.06 13.29
CA GLU A 181 -27.48 -8.62 13.42
C GLU A 181 -27.09 -7.99 12.08
N LEU A 182 -27.74 -6.88 11.72
CA LEU A 182 -27.30 -6.10 10.58
C LEU A 182 -26.03 -5.36 10.98
N ILE A 183 -24.88 -5.88 10.57
CA ILE A 183 -23.61 -5.21 10.77
C ILE A 183 -23.38 -4.29 9.58
N GLY A 184 -23.52 -2.99 9.80
CA GLY A 184 -23.14 -1.93 8.88
C GLY A 184 -21.79 -1.35 9.26
N GLU A 185 -20.85 -1.28 8.31
CA GLU A 185 -19.66 -0.45 8.47
C GLU A 185 -19.74 0.72 7.50
N THR A 186 -19.83 1.92 8.07
CA THR A 186 -19.68 3.14 7.30
C THR A 186 -18.21 3.40 7.09
N ASN A 187 -17.77 3.38 5.83
CA ASN A 187 -16.39 3.60 5.43
C ASN A 187 -16.32 4.72 4.38
N TYR A 188 -15.18 5.36 4.27
CA TYR A 188 -14.84 6.18 3.13
C TYR A 188 -14.49 5.27 1.95
N MET A 189 -15.01 5.61 0.78
CA MET A 189 -14.86 4.93 -0.49
C MET A 189 -14.12 5.86 -1.45
N PHE A 190 -13.16 5.32 -2.18
CA PHE A 190 -12.46 5.97 -3.27
C PHE A 190 -13.09 5.57 -4.60
N ARG A 191 -13.37 6.57 -5.44
CA ARG A 191 -13.97 6.44 -6.78
C ARG A 191 -13.05 5.78 -7.81
N LEU A 192 -12.61 4.56 -7.54
CA LEU A 192 -11.71 3.80 -8.40
C LEU A 192 -12.34 3.52 -9.77
N SER A 193 -13.66 3.29 -9.81
CA SER A 193 -14.44 3.09 -11.03
C SER A 193 -14.22 4.17 -12.08
N HIS A 194 -14.00 5.43 -11.65
CA HIS A 194 -13.79 6.57 -12.54
C HIS A 194 -12.47 6.47 -13.33
N PHE A 195 -11.52 5.67 -12.85
CA PHE A 195 -10.18 5.53 -13.44
C PHE A 195 -9.99 4.22 -14.22
N SER A 196 -10.97 3.29 -14.20
CA SER A 196 -10.78 1.94 -14.73
C SER A 196 -10.38 1.92 -16.22
N GLU A 197 -10.95 2.79 -17.06
CA GLU A 197 -10.58 2.89 -18.47
C GLU A 197 -9.20 3.54 -18.67
N ASP A 198 -8.84 4.55 -17.88
CA ASP A 198 -7.55 5.20 -17.98
C ASP A 198 -6.41 4.30 -17.49
N ILE A 199 -6.63 3.55 -16.41
CA ILE A 199 -5.72 2.51 -15.93
C ILE A 199 -5.55 1.45 -17.01
N ARG A 200 -6.64 0.97 -17.61
CA ARG A 200 -6.58 -0.02 -18.70
C ARG A 200 -5.76 0.49 -19.88
N LYS A 201 -6.00 1.72 -20.34
CA LYS A 201 -5.24 2.35 -21.44
C LYS A 201 -3.75 2.48 -21.08
N TRP A 202 -3.45 2.91 -19.86
CA TRP A 202 -2.09 3.06 -19.37
C TRP A 202 -1.34 1.73 -19.30
N LEU A 203 -1.99 0.65 -18.82
CA LEU A 203 -1.39 -0.69 -18.78
C LEU A 203 -1.05 -1.22 -20.18
N ILE A 204 -1.95 -1.04 -21.15
CA ILE A 204 -1.78 -1.54 -22.53
C ILE A 204 -0.69 -0.74 -23.26
N SER A 205 -0.71 0.59 -23.15
CA SER A 205 0.19 1.47 -23.92
C SER A 205 1.53 1.76 -23.25
N GLY A 206 1.59 1.71 -21.92
CA GLY A 206 2.71 2.26 -21.14
C GLY A 206 3.89 1.32 -20.94
N ASN A 207 3.76 0.03 -21.29
CA ASN A 207 4.80 -0.98 -21.05
C ASN A 207 5.31 -0.98 -19.59
N VAL A 208 4.37 -0.87 -18.65
CA VAL A 208 4.61 -0.64 -17.21
C VAL A 208 4.68 -1.92 -16.37
N ILE A 209 4.24 -3.06 -16.89
CA ILE A 209 4.33 -4.37 -16.24
C ILE A 209 5.43 -5.21 -16.87
N ARG A 210 6.28 -5.80 -16.04
CA ARG A 210 7.33 -6.74 -16.45
C ARG A 210 7.42 -7.89 -15.43
N PRO A 211 7.57 -9.15 -15.87
CA PRO A 211 7.41 -9.67 -17.23
C PRO A 211 6.05 -9.39 -17.88
N LYS A 212 6.00 -9.30 -19.21
CA LYS A 212 4.77 -8.94 -19.96
C LYS A 212 3.66 -9.99 -19.86
N GLU A 213 4.01 -11.23 -19.55
CA GLU A 213 3.07 -12.34 -19.37
C GLU A 213 2.09 -12.14 -18.20
N TYR A 214 2.39 -11.22 -17.26
CA TYR A 214 1.50 -10.87 -16.16
C TYR A 214 0.45 -9.81 -16.53
N LEU A 215 0.59 -9.14 -17.68
CA LEU A 215 -0.34 -8.09 -18.10
C LEU A 215 -1.79 -8.60 -18.26
N PRO A 216 -2.06 -9.77 -18.87
CA PRO A 216 -3.43 -10.27 -19.00
C PRO A 216 -4.14 -10.49 -17.65
N GLN A 217 -3.43 -11.01 -16.64
CA GLN A 217 -3.98 -11.25 -15.31
C GLN A 217 -4.31 -9.92 -14.63
N VAL A 218 -3.44 -8.91 -14.72
CA VAL A 218 -3.72 -7.59 -14.16
C VAL A 218 -4.91 -6.92 -14.86
N LEU A 219 -5.03 -7.06 -16.18
CA LEU A 219 -6.18 -6.53 -16.92
C LEU A 219 -7.50 -7.19 -16.52
N GLN A 220 -7.50 -8.48 -16.16
CA GLN A 220 -8.68 -9.19 -15.65
C GLN A 220 -9.11 -8.70 -14.26
N CYS A 221 -8.18 -8.15 -13.47
CA CYS A 221 -8.49 -7.59 -12.15
C CYS A 221 -9.15 -6.20 -12.21
N ILE A 222 -9.15 -5.52 -13.36
CA ILE A 222 -9.77 -4.20 -13.49
C ILE A 222 -11.29 -4.37 -13.58
N ARG A 223 -11.96 -4.07 -12.48
CA ARG A 223 -13.41 -4.02 -12.38
C ARG A 223 -13.90 -2.61 -12.71
N LYS A 224 -14.92 -2.50 -13.56
CA LYS A 224 -15.40 -1.19 -14.05
C LYS A 224 -16.25 -0.46 -13.01
N ASP A 225 -16.99 -1.20 -12.19
CA ASP A 225 -18.08 -0.66 -11.38
C ASP A 225 -17.85 -0.85 -9.87
N GLU A 226 -16.61 -1.04 -9.44
CA GLU A 226 -16.28 -1.22 -8.02
C GLU A 226 -15.38 -0.09 -7.50
N ASP A 227 -15.90 0.62 -6.49
CA ASP A 227 -15.16 1.62 -5.72
C ASP A 227 -14.48 0.97 -4.51
N LEU A 228 -13.35 1.54 -4.08
CA LEU A 228 -12.48 0.92 -3.09
C LEU A 228 -12.74 1.51 -1.70
N SER A 229 -13.01 0.67 -0.70
CA SER A 229 -13.04 1.14 0.70
C SER A 229 -11.64 1.52 1.18
N VAL A 230 -11.46 2.79 1.55
CA VAL A 230 -10.18 3.42 1.93
C VAL A 230 -10.13 3.90 3.39
N SER A 231 -11.14 3.59 4.20
CA SER A 231 -11.06 3.73 5.66
C SER A 231 -11.65 2.53 6.40
N ARG A 232 -11.40 2.44 7.71
CA ARG A 232 -12.00 1.47 8.63
C ARG A 232 -12.44 2.15 9.91
N ASP A 233 -13.49 1.63 10.52
CA ASP A 233 -13.97 2.10 11.82
C ASP A 233 -12.90 1.86 12.92
N VAL A 234 -12.69 2.87 13.77
CA VAL A 234 -11.71 2.83 14.86
C VAL A 234 -11.96 1.69 15.86
N LYS A 235 -13.20 1.23 16.01
CA LYS A 235 -13.58 0.06 16.82
C LYS A 235 -12.91 -1.21 16.31
N ARG A 236 -12.69 -1.32 15.00
CA ARG A 236 -12.03 -2.47 14.35
C ARG A 236 -10.52 -2.26 14.20
N LEU A 237 -10.10 -1.03 13.95
CA LEU A 237 -8.70 -0.68 13.72
C LEU A 237 -8.29 0.54 14.53
N GLN A 238 -7.51 0.33 15.59
CA GLN A 238 -6.98 1.41 16.41
C GLN A 238 -5.60 1.87 15.92
N TRP A 239 -4.79 0.93 15.44
CA TRP A 239 -3.43 1.17 14.99
C TRP A 239 -3.34 1.55 13.50
N GLY A 240 -3.44 2.85 13.23
CA GLY A 240 -3.35 3.45 11.89
C GLY A 240 -3.50 4.96 11.91
N ILE A 241 -3.28 5.59 10.74
CA ILE A 241 -3.42 7.03 10.54
C ILE A 241 -4.90 7.42 10.60
N THR A 242 -5.24 8.43 11.39
CA THR A 242 -6.62 8.93 11.51
C THR A 242 -7.03 9.68 10.25
N VAL A 243 -8.28 9.51 9.81
CA VAL A 243 -8.84 10.30 8.72
C VAL A 243 -8.92 11.78 9.15
N PRO A 244 -8.38 12.73 8.35
CA PRO A 244 -8.52 14.15 8.65
C PRO A 244 -9.99 14.56 8.82
N ASN A 245 -10.29 15.19 9.95
CA ASN A 245 -11.63 15.65 10.35
C ASN A 245 -12.66 14.53 10.66
N ASP A 246 -12.27 13.25 10.73
CA ASP A 246 -13.13 12.16 11.20
C ASP A 246 -12.33 11.21 12.13
N PRO A 247 -12.33 11.45 13.45
CA PRO A 247 -11.55 10.65 14.40
C PRO A 247 -12.08 9.22 14.59
N GLU A 248 -13.29 8.92 14.12
CA GLU A 248 -13.88 7.58 14.20
C GLU A 248 -13.38 6.65 13.09
N GLN A 249 -12.61 7.18 12.15
CA GLN A 249 -12.14 6.47 10.97
C GLN A 249 -10.61 6.48 10.88
N LYS A 250 -10.05 5.33 10.52
CA LYS A 250 -8.64 5.17 10.17
C LYS A 250 -8.47 5.00 8.67
N ILE A 251 -7.48 5.67 8.10
CA ILE A 251 -7.09 5.48 6.71
C ILE A 251 -6.65 4.03 6.52
N TYR A 252 -7.18 3.38 5.49
CA TYR A 252 -6.90 1.98 5.24
C TYR A 252 -5.48 1.78 4.73
N VAL A 253 -4.88 0.66 5.13
CA VAL A 253 -3.46 0.34 4.93
C VAL A 253 -3.00 0.45 3.48
N TRP A 254 -3.87 0.22 2.48
CA TRP A 254 -3.43 0.35 1.08
C TRP A 254 -3.12 1.77 0.65
N ILE A 255 -3.90 2.78 1.10
CA ILE A 255 -3.60 4.18 0.77
C ILE A 255 -2.35 4.63 1.54
N ASP A 256 -2.30 4.33 2.83
CA ASP A 256 -1.16 4.55 3.71
C ASP A 256 0.13 3.97 3.10
N ALA A 257 0.17 2.66 2.91
CA ALA A 257 1.32 1.96 2.38
C ALA A 257 1.74 2.45 0.99
N LEU A 258 0.81 2.71 0.04
CA LEU A 258 1.19 3.15 -1.31
C LEU A 258 1.79 4.57 -1.34
N VAL A 259 1.42 5.44 -0.40
CA VAL A 259 1.95 6.81 -0.29
C VAL A 259 3.41 6.83 0.19
N ASN A 260 3.96 5.72 0.67
CA ASN A 260 5.36 5.65 1.10
C ASN A 260 6.33 6.12 -0.02
N TYR A 261 6.04 5.76 -1.27
CA TYR A 261 6.89 6.12 -2.40
C TYR A 261 6.86 7.62 -2.67
N LEU A 262 5.70 8.26 -2.49
CA LEU A 262 5.54 9.71 -2.57
C LEU A 262 6.22 10.41 -1.40
N THR A 263 6.14 9.84 -0.20
CA THR A 263 6.82 10.35 1.01
C THR A 263 8.32 10.44 0.78
N VAL A 264 8.91 9.36 0.28
CA VAL A 264 10.34 9.31 -0.06
C VAL A 264 10.67 10.27 -1.20
N ALA A 265 9.75 10.43 -2.17
CA ALA A 265 9.85 11.44 -3.21
C ALA A 265 9.55 12.88 -2.74
N GLY A 266 9.38 13.13 -1.44
CA GLY A 266 9.26 14.46 -0.86
C GLY A 266 7.85 15.06 -0.83
N TYR A 267 6.81 14.30 -1.15
CA TYR A 267 5.42 14.75 -1.05
C TYR A 267 5.04 15.10 0.40
N PRO A 268 4.26 16.17 0.66
CA PRO A 268 3.64 17.08 -0.30
C PRO A 268 4.58 18.18 -0.85
N ASP A 269 5.72 18.42 -0.21
CA ASP A 269 6.71 19.44 -0.59
C ASP A 269 7.63 18.97 -1.73
N MET A 270 7.07 18.57 -2.87
CA MET A 270 7.79 17.93 -3.99
C MET A 270 8.96 18.77 -4.53
N HIS A 271 8.99 20.08 -4.28
CA HIS A 271 10.12 20.96 -4.61
C HIS A 271 11.43 20.53 -3.94
N LYS A 272 11.38 19.78 -2.83
CA LYS A 272 12.56 19.27 -2.10
C LYS A 272 13.25 18.09 -2.82
N VAL A 273 12.56 17.39 -3.73
CA VAL A 273 13.09 16.21 -4.40
C VAL A 273 12.89 16.33 -5.91
N ASN A 274 13.92 16.86 -6.58
CA ASN A 274 14.00 17.23 -8.00
C ASN A 274 13.47 16.19 -9.03
N GLY A 275 12.15 16.02 -9.14
CA GLY A 275 11.52 15.24 -10.21
C GLY A 275 11.88 13.76 -10.23
N MET A 276 12.02 13.15 -9.05
CA MET A 276 12.33 11.72 -8.90
C MET A 276 11.08 10.82 -9.01
N TRP A 277 9.89 11.42 -8.98
CA TRP A 277 8.61 10.75 -9.18
C TRP A 277 8.16 10.82 -10.65
N PRO A 278 7.57 9.75 -11.22
CA PRO A 278 7.36 8.43 -10.63
C PRO A 278 8.63 7.57 -10.56
N PRO A 279 8.66 6.50 -9.73
CA PRO A 279 9.78 5.58 -9.71
C PRO A 279 10.04 4.97 -11.08
N ARG A 280 11.32 4.74 -11.38
CA ARG A 280 11.75 4.08 -12.62
C ARG A 280 11.42 2.59 -12.60
N ALA A 281 11.49 1.98 -11.42
CA ALA A 281 11.13 0.59 -11.21
C ALA A 281 10.66 0.39 -9.76
N THR A 282 9.61 -0.41 -9.61
CA THR A 282 9.17 -1.00 -8.36
C THR A 282 9.27 -2.50 -8.54
N LEU A 283 10.06 -3.14 -7.68
CA LEU A 283 10.39 -4.57 -7.74
C LEU A 283 9.55 -5.39 -6.76
#